data_AF-A0A3N0ITR3-F1
#
_entry.id   AF-A0A3N0ITR3-F1
#
_cell.length_a   1.000
_cell.length_b   1.000
_cell.length_c   1.000
_cell.angle_alpha   90.00
_cell.angle_beta   90.00
_cell.angle_gamma   90.00
#
_symmetry.space_group_name_H-M   'P 1'
#
loop_
_entity.id
_entity.type
_entity.pdbx_description
1 polymer ?
#
loop_
_entity_poly.entity_id
_entity_poly.type
_entity_poly.pdbx_seq_one_letter_code
_entity_poly.pdbx_strand_id
1 'polypeptide(L)'
;VAEGSGSGSRAPIHPEPSATDSPALRSAIDAINAGRHQQAVDVLNAVTSGGRTARWYYLSALANDGVGNTLMALEQIRRAVQMDPNNPDYQRAQRQFQQAGQTYQQESQSQGFGINMMDPGLICCGIWCCGPTLCRFIGF
;
A
#
# COMPACT_ATOMS: atom_id res chain seq x y z
N VAL A 1 -28.70 12.43 11.19
CA VAL A 1 -27.89 12.51 9.96
C VAL A 1 -26.43 12.57 10.36
N ALA A 2 -25.58 11.73 9.74
CA ALA A 2 -24.11 11.66 9.79
C ALA A 2 -23.74 10.16 9.63
N GLU A 3 -23.97 9.60 8.44
CA GLU A 3 -22.94 9.41 7.39
C GLU A 3 -22.05 8.21 7.71
N GLY A 4 -22.47 7.07 7.15
CA GLY A 4 -21.75 5.81 7.22
C GLY A 4 -20.35 5.98 6.65
N SER A 5 -19.35 5.61 7.46
CA SER A 5 -18.00 5.36 7.02
C SER A 5 -18.03 4.28 5.94
N GLY A 6 -18.10 4.71 4.69
CA GLY A 6 -17.82 3.86 3.55
C GLY A 6 -16.34 3.54 3.56
N SER A 7 -15.94 2.59 4.41
CA SER A 7 -14.73 1.80 4.18
C SER A 7 -14.94 1.16 2.82
N GLY A 8 -14.42 1.82 1.78
CA GLY A 8 -14.34 1.33 0.42
C GLY A 8 -13.61 0.01 0.53
N SER A 9 -14.38 -1.05 0.66
CA SER A 9 -13.90 -2.40 0.87
C SER A 9 -13.24 -2.73 -0.46
N ARG A 10 -11.94 -2.50 -0.51
CA ARG A 10 -11.06 -2.81 -1.62
C ARG A 10 -11.32 -4.27 -1.93
N ALA A 11 -12.15 -4.52 -2.95
CA ALA A 11 -12.62 -5.87 -3.22
C ALA A 11 -11.37 -6.74 -3.37
N PRO A 12 -11.25 -7.81 -2.57
CA PRO A 12 -10.11 -8.68 -2.69
C PRO A 12 -10.12 -9.19 -4.13
N ILE A 13 -9.03 -8.92 -4.84
CA ILE A 13 -8.89 -9.38 -6.21
C ILE A 13 -8.62 -10.88 -6.11
N HIS A 14 -9.57 -11.70 -6.54
CA HIS A 14 -9.46 -13.14 -6.49
C HIS A 14 -8.95 -13.63 -7.85
N PRO A 15 -7.68 -14.04 -7.96
CA PRO A 15 -7.17 -14.60 -9.19
C PRO A 15 -7.80 -15.97 -9.41
N GLU A 16 -8.44 -16.19 -10.56
CA GLU A 16 -8.94 -17.52 -10.93
C GLU A 16 -7.80 -18.37 -11.50
N PRO A 17 -7.68 -19.66 -11.12
CA PRO A 17 -6.66 -20.56 -11.66
C PRO A 17 -6.91 -20.85 -13.15
N SER A 18 -5.86 -20.76 -13.95
CA SER A 18 -5.90 -21.04 -15.38
C SER A 18 -5.32 -22.42 -15.69
N ALA A 19 -5.82 -23.08 -16.73
CA ALA A 19 -5.34 -24.39 -17.15
C ALA A 19 -3.86 -24.38 -17.57
N THR A 20 -3.34 -23.22 -18.00
CA THR A 20 -1.95 -23.03 -18.41
C THR A 20 -1.00 -22.74 -17.24
N ASP A 21 -1.52 -22.61 -16.02
CA ASP A 21 -0.70 -22.33 -14.85
C ASP A 21 0.16 -23.51 -14.41
N SER A 22 1.39 -23.18 -14.01
CA SER A 22 2.25 -24.12 -13.30
C SER A 22 1.63 -24.50 -11.94
N PRO A 23 1.95 -25.69 -11.41
CA PRO A 23 1.42 -26.14 -10.12
C PRO A 23 1.75 -25.17 -8.97
N ALA A 24 2.88 -24.48 -9.05
CA ALA A 24 3.25 -23.45 -8.09
C ALA A 24 2.31 -22.23 -8.15
N LEU A 25 1.95 -21.75 -9.34
CA LEU A 25 0.99 -20.65 -9.48
C LEU A 25 -0.39 -21.03 -8.94
N ARG A 26 -0.85 -22.26 -9.20
CA ARG A 26 -2.13 -22.76 -8.66
C ARG A 26 -2.13 -22.83 -7.13
N SER A 27 -1.04 -23.34 -6.55
CA SER A 27 -0.86 -23.38 -5.08
C SER A 27 -0.85 -21.97 -4.48
N ALA A 28 -0.17 -21.02 -5.12
CA ALA A 28 -0.18 -19.62 -4.70
C ALA A 28 -1.58 -18.98 -4.78
N ILE A 29 -2.36 -19.31 -5.81
CA ILE A 29 -3.75 -18.85 -5.96
C ILE A 29 -4.63 -19.36 -4.82
N ASP A 30 -4.55 -20.66 -4.48
CA ASP A 30 -5.28 -21.21 -3.34
C ASP A 30 -4.89 -20.50 -2.04
N ALA A 31 -3.58 -20.29 -1.81
CA ALA A 31 -3.09 -19.59 -0.64
C ALA A 31 -3.60 -18.14 -0.58
N ILE A 32 -3.63 -17.40 -1.70
CA ILE A 32 -4.19 -16.04 -1.78
C ILE A 32 -5.69 -16.05 -1.47
N ASN A 33 -6.44 -16.98 -2.05
CA ASN A 33 -7.89 -17.11 -1.83
C ASN A 33 -8.23 -17.48 -0.38
N ALA A 34 -7.34 -18.20 0.28
CA ALA A 34 -7.45 -18.54 1.69
C ALA A 34 -6.89 -17.47 2.66
N GLY A 35 -6.41 -16.32 2.14
CA GLY A 35 -5.81 -15.24 2.93
C GLY A 35 -4.40 -15.53 3.45
N ARG A 36 -3.77 -16.64 3.04
CA ARG A 36 -2.41 -17.05 3.41
C ARG A 36 -1.37 -16.43 2.47
N HIS A 37 -1.31 -15.11 2.45
CA HIS A 37 -0.44 -14.37 1.51
C HIS A 37 1.05 -14.65 1.70
N GLN A 38 1.53 -14.86 2.94
CA GLN A 38 2.92 -15.25 3.23
C GLN A 38 3.30 -16.57 2.53
N GLN A 39 2.44 -17.60 2.67
CA GLN A 39 2.65 -18.88 2.00
C GLN A 39 2.66 -18.74 0.48
N ALA A 40 1.79 -17.89 -0.07
CA ALA A 40 1.78 -17.61 -1.50
C ALA A 40 3.10 -16.98 -1.97
N VAL A 41 3.67 -16.05 -1.20
CA VAL A 41 4.99 -15.46 -1.49
C VAL A 41 6.08 -16.54 -1.52
N ASP A 42 6.12 -17.45 -0.53
CA ASP A 42 7.11 -18.52 -0.49
C ASP A 42 7.01 -19.47 -1.70
N VAL A 43 5.79 -19.86 -2.05
CA VAL A 43 5.53 -20.71 -3.23
C VAL A 43 5.95 -20.00 -4.52
N LEU A 44 5.67 -18.70 -4.64
CA LEU A 44 6.05 -17.90 -5.81
C LEU A 44 7.56 -17.66 -5.87
N ASN A 45 8.23 -17.52 -4.73
CA ASN A 45 9.69 -17.39 -4.64
C ASN A 45 10.42 -18.67 -5.07
N ALA A 46 9.80 -19.84 -4.86
CA ALA A 46 10.32 -21.12 -5.37
C ALA A 46 10.23 -21.24 -6.90
N VAL A 47 9.45 -20.39 -7.58
CA VAL A 47 9.40 -20.34 -9.05
C VAL A 47 10.64 -19.61 -9.57
N THR A 48 11.49 -20.34 -10.29
CA THR A 48 12.71 -19.81 -10.91
C THR A 48 12.39 -18.83 -12.05
N SER A 49 13.35 -17.95 -12.37
CA SER A 49 13.20 -16.84 -13.31
C SER A 49 12.65 -17.22 -14.70
N GLY A 50 12.82 -18.47 -15.14
CA GLY A 50 12.27 -18.99 -16.40
C GLY A 50 10.74 -19.13 -16.42
N GLY A 51 10.08 -19.10 -15.26
CA GLY A 51 8.61 -19.16 -15.13
C GLY A 51 7.95 -17.84 -14.74
N ARG A 52 8.70 -16.73 -14.70
CA ARG A 52 8.20 -15.40 -14.29
C ARG A 52 7.48 -14.72 -15.46
N THR A 53 6.28 -15.19 -15.75
CA THR A 53 5.38 -14.62 -16.76
C THR A 53 4.56 -13.46 -16.18
N ALA A 54 3.87 -12.67 -17.01
CA ALA A 54 2.96 -11.62 -16.57
C ALA A 54 2.02 -12.04 -15.43
N ARG A 55 1.56 -13.30 -15.49
CA ARG A 55 0.72 -13.93 -14.48
C ARG A 55 1.41 -14.15 -13.14
N TRP A 56 2.68 -14.56 -13.13
CA TRP A 56 3.47 -14.67 -11.90
C TRP A 56 3.63 -13.30 -11.23
N TYR A 57 3.93 -12.25 -12.01
CA TYR A 57 4.06 -10.88 -11.48
C TYR A 57 2.75 -10.37 -10.89
N TYR A 58 1.62 -10.69 -11.52
CA TYR A 58 0.29 -10.38 -11.00
C TYR A 58 -0.01 -11.07 -9.65
N LEU A 59 0.25 -12.38 -9.54
CA LEU A 59 0.05 -13.12 -8.29
C LEU A 59 1.02 -12.68 -7.19
N SER A 60 2.27 -12.41 -7.55
CA SER A 60 3.27 -11.86 -6.65
C SER A 60 2.84 -10.50 -6.11
N ALA A 61 2.24 -9.65 -6.96
CA ALA A 61 1.70 -8.37 -6.51
C ALA A 61 0.60 -8.55 -5.46
N LEU A 62 -0.36 -9.45 -5.70
CA LEU A 62 -1.45 -9.74 -4.77
C LEU A 62 -0.96 -10.30 -3.43
N ALA A 63 -0.02 -11.25 -3.49
CA ALA A 63 0.58 -11.83 -2.30
C ALA A 63 1.39 -10.78 -1.50
N ASN A 64 2.14 -9.91 -2.17
CA ASN A 64 2.90 -8.85 -1.51
C ASN A 64 1.99 -7.78 -0.87
N ASP A 65 0.89 -7.39 -1.52
CA ASP A 65 -0.09 -6.45 -0.96
C ASP A 65 -0.73 -7.02 0.31
N GLY A 66 -1.11 -8.31 0.28
CA GLY A 66 -1.73 -8.99 1.40
C GLY A 66 -0.82 -9.18 2.63
N VAL A 67 0.50 -9.08 2.47
CA VAL A 67 1.45 -9.06 3.60
C VAL A 67 1.87 -7.64 4.03
N GLY A 68 1.33 -6.60 3.38
CA GLY A 68 1.63 -5.19 3.66
C GLY A 68 2.74 -4.56 2.82
N ASN A 69 3.32 -5.29 1.86
CA ASN A 69 4.38 -4.82 0.97
C ASN A 69 3.81 -4.14 -0.29
N THR A 70 3.03 -3.07 -0.11
CA THR A 70 2.32 -2.37 -1.19
C THR A 70 3.25 -1.77 -2.26
N LEU A 71 4.45 -1.31 -1.87
CA LEU A 71 5.48 -0.80 -2.78
C LEU A 71 5.95 -1.87 -3.78
N MET A 72 6.31 -3.04 -3.26
CA MET A 72 6.71 -4.18 -4.10
C MET A 72 5.54 -4.61 -4.98
N ALA A 73 4.33 -4.70 -4.42
CA ALA A 73 3.14 -5.06 -5.18
C ALA A 73 2.90 -4.16 -6.40
N LEU A 74 3.05 -2.84 -6.20
CA LEU A 74 2.88 -1.83 -7.24
C LEU A 74 3.97 -1.89 -8.32
N GLU A 75 5.20 -2.28 -7.97
CA GLU A 75 6.23 -2.53 -8.98
C GLU A 75 5.95 -3.79 -9.81
N GLN A 76 5.58 -4.88 -9.13
CA GLN A 76 5.30 -6.17 -9.77
C GLN A 76 4.11 -6.06 -10.75
N ILE A 77 3.01 -5.42 -10.34
CA ILE A 77 1.84 -5.25 -11.20
C ILE A 77 2.13 -4.37 -12.43
N ARG A 78 3.01 -3.37 -12.29
CA ARG A 78 3.43 -2.54 -13.43
C ARG A 78 4.15 -3.38 -14.48
N ARG A 79 5.03 -4.29 -14.06
CA ARG A 79 5.69 -5.24 -14.95
C ARG A 79 4.70 -6.20 -15.60
N ALA A 80 3.70 -6.68 -14.85
CA ALA A 80 2.63 -7.53 -15.40
C ALA A 80 1.84 -6.84 -16.52
N VAL A 81 1.41 -5.59 -16.31
CA VAL A 81 0.69 -4.78 -17.31
C VAL A 81 1.58 -4.45 -18.51
N GLN A 82 2.87 -4.19 -18.31
CA GLN A 82 3.79 -3.94 -19.42
C GLN A 82 3.97 -5.17 -20.32
N MET A 83 3.95 -6.38 -19.74
CA MET A 83 4.05 -7.62 -20.51
C MET A 83 2.74 -8.02 -21.18
N ASP A 84 1.61 -7.78 -20.52
CA ASP A 84 0.28 -8.07 -21.07
C ASP A 84 -0.67 -6.89 -20.84
N PRO A 85 -0.59 -5.85 -21.71
CA PRO A 85 -1.42 -4.66 -21.58
C PRO A 85 -2.88 -4.91 -21.98
N ASN A 86 -3.16 -6.00 -22.68
CA ASN A 86 -4.52 -6.36 -23.14
C ASN A 86 -5.36 -7.01 -22.03
N ASN A 87 -4.76 -7.36 -20.89
CA ASN A 87 -5.48 -8.00 -19.81
C ASN A 87 -6.17 -6.96 -18.89
N PRO A 88 -7.52 -6.90 -18.88
CA PRO A 88 -8.25 -5.91 -18.08
C PRO A 88 -8.08 -6.13 -16.57
N ASP A 89 -7.81 -7.36 -16.12
CA ASP A 89 -7.64 -7.67 -14.69
C ASP A 89 -6.35 -7.05 -14.15
N TYR A 90 -5.26 -7.08 -14.93
CA TYR A 90 -3.99 -6.48 -14.53
C TYR A 90 -4.11 -4.96 -14.43
N GLN A 91 -4.86 -4.33 -15.35
CA GLN A 91 -5.12 -2.90 -15.31
C GLN A 91 -5.97 -2.50 -14.09
N ARG A 92 -6.99 -3.30 -13.76
CA ARG A 92 -7.82 -3.09 -12.56
C ARG A 92 -6.96 -3.18 -11.30
N ALA A 93 -6.15 -4.22 -11.19
CA ALA A 93 -5.25 -4.41 -10.07
C ALA A 93 -4.23 -3.27 -9.94
N GLN A 94 -3.64 -2.82 -11.05
CA GLN A 94 -2.71 -1.69 -11.04
C GLN A 94 -3.33 -0.43 -10.45
N ARG A 95 -4.55 -0.07 -10.89
CA ARG A 95 -5.28 1.10 -10.35
C ARG A 95 -5.54 0.95 -8.86
N GLN A 96 -5.89 -0.26 -8.43
CA GLN A 96 -6.08 -0.57 -7.02
C GLN A 96 -4.78 -0.34 -6.23
N PHE A 97 -3.67 -0.94 -6.63
CA PHE A 97 -2.37 -0.75 -5.97
C PHE A 97 -1.91 0.72 -5.94
N GLN A 98 -2.15 1.48 -7.01
CA GLN A 98 -1.86 2.93 -7.05
C GLN A 98 -2.61 3.70 -5.95
N GLN A 99 -3.89 3.39 -5.74
CA GLN A 99 -4.68 4.02 -4.68
C GLN A 99 -4.17 3.64 -3.28
N ALA A 100 -3.81 2.37 -3.06
CA ALA A 100 -3.23 1.94 -1.77
C ALA A 100 -1.91 2.65 -1.46
N GLY A 101 -1.04 2.82 -2.46
CA GLY A 101 0.21 3.54 -2.28
C GLY A 101 0.01 5.01 -1.89
N GLN A 102 -1.03 5.66 -2.43
CA GLN A 102 -1.39 7.04 -2.09
C GLN A 102 -1.96 7.16 -0.67
N THR A 103 -2.83 6.24 -0.26
CA THR A 103 -3.35 6.19 1.11
C THR A 103 -2.21 5.98 2.11
N TYR A 104 -1.28 5.06 1.83
CA TYR A 104 -0.10 4.85 2.67
C TYR A 104 0.79 6.11 2.77
N GLN A 105 1.01 6.82 1.67
CA GLN A 105 1.76 8.07 1.68
C GLN A 105 1.04 9.16 2.49
N GLN A 106 -0.27 9.32 2.33
CA GLN A 106 -1.05 10.30 3.09
C GLN A 106 -1.11 9.95 4.58
N GLU A 107 -1.31 8.68 4.95
CA GLU A 107 -1.32 8.27 6.34
C GLU A 107 0.05 8.42 6.99
N SER A 108 1.14 8.08 6.29
CA SER A 108 2.51 8.31 6.78
C SER A 108 2.83 9.80 6.98
N GLN A 109 2.27 10.68 6.14
CA GLN A 109 2.39 12.14 6.29
C GLN A 109 1.50 12.69 7.41
N SER A 110 0.42 12.00 7.77
CA SER A 110 -0.48 12.39 8.88
C SER A 110 -0.07 11.83 10.26
N GLN A 111 0.65 10.70 10.30
CA GLN A 111 1.07 10.02 11.54
C GLN A 111 2.55 10.26 11.89
N GLY A 112 3.36 10.77 10.97
CA GLY A 112 4.74 11.21 11.21
C GLY A 112 4.84 12.73 11.16
N PHE A 113 4.85 13.37 12.33
CA PHE A 113 4.85 14.83 12.55
C PHE A 113 3.49 15.51 12.35
N GLY A 114 2.64 15.40 13.38
CA GLY A 114 1.74 16.49 13.74
C GLY A 114 2.51 17.76 14.15
N ILE A 115 3.27 18.34 13.22
CA ILE A 115 3.65 19.76 13.23
C ILE A 115 2.64 20.56 12.39
N ASN A 116 1.36 20.20 12.42
CA ASN A 116 0.32 20.94 11.70
C ASN A 116 -0.85 21.38 12.59
N MET A 117 -0.56 21.61 13.88
CA MET A 117 -1.39 22.40 14.80
C MET A 117 -0.56 23.51 15.47
N MET A 118 0.52 23.96 14.83
CA MET A 118 1.16 25.22 15.18
C MET A 118 1.23 26.05 13.90
N ASP A 119 0.18 26.83 13.69
CA ASP A 119 0.19 27.97 12.79
C ASP A 119 1.50 28.78 13.01
N PRO A 120 2.34 28.98 11.98
CA PRO A 120 3.58 29.74 12.13
C PRO A 120 3.34 31.22 12.50
N GLY A 121 2.10 31.72 12.42
CA GLY A 121 1.69 33.01 12.96
C GLY A 121 1.50 33.02 14.50
N LEU A 122 1.04 31.91 15.08
CA LEU A 122 0.83 31.76 16.53
C LEU A 122 2.13 31.52 17.31
N ILE A 123 3.15 30.87 16.72
CA ILE A 123 4.48 30.77 17.34
C ILE A 123 5.17 32.15 17.33
N CYS A 124 5.00 32.93 16.26
CA CYS A 124 5.54 34.28 16.18
C CYS A 124 4.87 35.22 17.22
N CYS A 125 3.55 35.13 17.37
CA CYS A 125 2.81 35.95 18.36
C CYS A 125 2.98 35.46 19.81
N GLY A 126 3.18 34.16 20.06
CA GLY A 126 3.36 33.62 21.42
C GLY A 126 4.70 33.98 22.05
N ILE A 127 5.77 34.00 21.26
CA ILE A 127 7.12 34.36 21.73
C ILE A 127 7.26 35.89 21.84
N TRP A 128 6.57 36.66 20.99
CA TRP A 128 6.65 38.13 20.99
C TRP A 128 5.69 38.80 21.98
N CYS A 129 4.52 38.22 22.27
CA CYS A 129 3.51 38.86 23.13
C CYS A 129 3.59 38.45 24.61
N CYS A 130 4.04 37.23 24.92
CA CYS A 130 4.20 36.75 26.30
C CYS A 130 5.65 36.79 26.83
N GLY A 131 6.61 37.25 26.01
CA GLY A 131 8.02 37.37 26.38
C GLY A 131 8.38 38.36 27.50
N PRO A 132 7.65 39.46 27.78
CA PRO A 132 8.15 40.43 28.77
C PRO A 132 7.80 40.08 30.23
N THR A 133 6.98 39.06 30.51
CA THR A 133 6.56 38.77 31.90
C THR A 133 7.52 37.82 32.64
N LEU A 134 8.28 36.97 31.93
CA LEU A 134 9.22 36.02 32.57
C LEU A 134 10.61 36.62 32.84
N CYS A 135 10.98 37.74 32.20
CA CYS A 135 12.29 38.39 32.41
C CYS A 135 12.33 39.39 33.57
N ARG A 136 11.29 39.48 34.43
CA ARG A 136 11.31 40.28 35.68
C ARG A 136 11.34 39.44 36.97
N PHE A 137 11.50 38.12 36.86
CA PHE A 137 11.61 37.23 38.03
C PHE A 137 12.99 36.55 38.22
N ILE A 138 13.96 36.77 37.33
CA ILE A 138 15.35 36.30 37.52
C ILE A 138 16.28 37.51 37.74
N GLY A 139 15.74 38.55 38.37
CA GLY A 139 16.50 39.64 38.97
C GLY A 139 16.45 39.52 40.49
N PHE A 140 17.25 38.60 41.03
CA PHE A 140 17.78 38.67 42.40
C PHE A 140 19.10 37.91 42.45
#